data_AF-A0A956DDE2-F1
#
_entry.id   AF-A0A956DDE2-F1
#
_cell.length_a   1.000
_cell.length_b   1.000
_cell.length_c   1.000
_cell.angle_alpha   90.00
_cell.angle_beta   90.00
_cell.angle_gamma   90.00
#
_symmetry.space_group_name_H-M   'P 1'
#
loop_
_entity.id
_entity.type
_entity.pdbx_description
1 polymer ?
#
loop_
_entity_poly.entity_id
_entity_poly.type
_entity_poly.pdbx_seq_one_letter_code
_entity_poly.pdbx_strand_id
1 'polypeptide(L)'
;GDHHEEAVVNVVLPDRVHPFTNVPAIPPRIGGHSVFVNHPQVSAFVRRQHAQFLLTQLPSLAGVPLDRFEAEIARLADQQLAQTLGHLAAHLPVYELRFEDGVPHVREASPVTTR
;
A
#
# COMPACT_ATOMS: atom_id res chain seq x y z
N GLY A 1 14.37 -19.04 1.54
CA GLY A 1 15.60 -18.47 0.99
C GLY A 1 15.89 -17.23 1.78
N ASP A 2 17.17 -16.92 2.03
CA ASP A 2 17.50 -15.73 2.81
C ASP A 2 17.06 -14.47 2.07
N HIS A 3 16.20 -13.70 2.74
CA HIS A 3 15.62 -12.46 2.26
C HIS A 3 16.49 -11.31 2.79
N HIS A 4 17.08 -10.54 1.87
CA HIS A 4 17.93 -9.40 2.15
C HIS A 4 17.35 -8.16 1.47
N GLU A 5 16.10 -7.81 1.76
CA GLU A 5 15.54 -6.55 1.30
C GLU A 5 16.28 -5.37 1.95
N GLU A 6 16.57 -4.36 1.14
CA GLU A 6 17.43 -3.23 1.52
C GLU A 6 16.64 -1.93 1.71
N ALA A 7 15.38 -1.88 1.24
CA ALA A 7 14.53 -0.71 1.35
C ALA A 7 13.04 -1.06 1.21
N VAL A 8 12.19 -0.10 1.61
CA VAL A 8 10.76 -0.09 1.32
C VAL A 8 10.49 1.05 0.34
N VAL A 9 9.77 0.77 -0.75
CA VAL A 9 9.41 1.75 -1.79
C VAL A 9 7.89 1.88 -1.84
N ASN A 10 7.39 3.04 -1.44
CA ASN A 10 6.00 3.43 -1.60
C ASN A 10 5.81 4.12 -2.95
N VAL A 11 5.05 3.51 -3.85
CA VAL A 11 4.72 4.06 -5.16
C VAL A 11 3.48 4.93 -5.04
N VAL A 12 3.64 6.22 -5.33
CA VAL A 12 2.59 7.23 -5.27
C VAL A 12 2.15 7.58 -6.69
N LEU A 13 0.85 7.46 -6.94
CA LEU A 13 0.23 7.76 -8.23
C LEU A 13 -0.31 9.21 -8.21
N PRO A 14 -0.15 9.96 -9.32
CA PRO A 14 -0.58 11.36 -9.38
C PRO A 14 -2.11 11.50 -9.28
N ASP A 15 -2.83 10.56 -9.89
CA ASP A 15 -4.28 10.56 -9.96
C ASP A 15 -4.92 9.57 -8.99
N ARG A 16 -6.23 9.73 -8.81
CA ARG A 16 -7.05 8.75 -8.08
C ARG A 16 -7.06 7.42 -8.84
N VAL A 17 -6.82 6.33 -8.12
CA VAL A 17 -6.94 4.96 -8.66
C VAL A 17 -8.41 4.61 -8.92
N HIS A 18 -8.66 4.00 -10.07
CA HIS A 18 -9.95 3.55 -10.57
C HIS A 18 -9.79 2.21 -11.33
N PRO A 19 -10.88 1.55 -11.78
CA PRO A 19 -10.75 0.36 -12.64
C PRO A 19 -9.88 0.65 -13.86
N PHE A 20 -9.01 -0.29 -14.23
CA PHE A 20 -8.07 -0.17 -15.36
C PHE A 20 -7.04 0.96 -15.25
N THR A 21 -6.81 1.54 -14.07
CA THR A 21 -5.65 2.42 -13.85
C THR A 21 -4.37 1.67 -14.21
N ASN A 22 -3.52 2.28 -15.03
CA ASN A 22 -2.20 1.74 -15.35
C ASN A 22 -1.28 1.90 -14.13
N VAL A 23 -0.98 0.79 -13.46
CA VAL A 23 -0.12 0.78 -12.26
C VAL A 23 1.32 0.48 -12.68
N PRO A 24 2.30 1.34 -12.32
CA PRO A 24 3.71 1.07 -12.61
C PRO A 24 4.17 -0.25 -12.00
N ALA A 25 4.65 -1.15 -12.87
CA ALA A 25 5.28 -2.39 -12.48
C ALA A 25 6.70 -2.07 -11.99
N ILE A 26 6.91 -2.16 -10.67
CA ILE A 26 8.24 -2.01 -10.07
C ILE A 26 8.78 -3.41 -9.77
N PRO A 27 9.87 -3.84 -10.41
CA PRO A 27 10.46 -5.13 -10.11
C PRO A 27 11.02 -5.11 -8.67
N PRO A 28 10.70 -6.10 -7.83
CA PRO A 28 11.17 -6.16 -6.44
C PRO A 28 12.67 -6.48 -6.34
N ARG A 29 13.36 -6.74 -7.47
CA ARG A 29 14.80 -6.93 -7.56
C ARG A 29 15.38 -6.11 -8.71
N ILE A 30 16.33 -5.23 -8.41
CA ILE A 30 16.97 -4.33 -9.38
C ILE A 30 18.48 -4.37 -9.16
N GLY A 31 19.24 -4.75 -10.19
CA GLY A 31 20.71 -4.71 -10.13
C GLY A 31 21.34 -5.60 -9.05
N GLY A 32 20.62 -6.61 -8.53
CA GLY A 32 21.08 -7.47 -7.43
C GLY A 32 20.52 -7.09 -6.05
N HIS A 33 19.96 -5.89 -5.92
CA HIS A 33 19.30 -5.39 -4.71
C HIS A 33 17.84 -5.82 -4.67
N SER A 34 17.33 -6.13 -3.49
CA SER A 34 15.92 -6.48 -3.27
C SER A 34 15.22 -5.40 -2.45
N VAL A 35 13.97 -5.09 -2.77
CA VAL A 35 13.17 -4.07 -2.07
C VAL A 35 11.75 -4.56 -1.84
N PHE A 36 11.13 -4.08 -0.76
CA PHE A 36 9.68 -4.16 -0.61
C PHE A 36 9.02 -3.08 -1.44
N VAL A 37 8.07 -3.44 -2.29
CA VAL A 37 7.28 -2.48 -3.09
C VAL A 37 5.86 -2.43 -2.53
N ASN A 38 5.38 -1.23 -2.27
CA ASN A 38 4.02 -0.98 -1.79
C ASN A 38 3.33 0.05 -2.69
N HIS A 39 2.06 -0.17 -3.01
CA HIS A 39 1.22 0.75 -3.79
C HIS A 39 0.00 1.17 -2.95
N PRO A 40 0.15 2.11 -1.98
CA PRO A 40 -0.90 2.41 -1.01
C PRO A 40 -2.27 2.75 -1.61
N GLN A 41 -2.29 3.56 -2.67
CA GLN A 41 -3.51 3.98 -3.36
C GLN A 41 -4.21 2.81 -4.07
N VAL A 42 -3.45 1.85 -4.61
CA VAL A 42 -3.99 0.66 -5.27
C VAL A 42 -4.60 -0.28 -4.24
N SER A 43 -3.88 -0.53 -3.14
CA SER A 43 -4.41 -1.36 -2.05
C SER A 43 -5.66 -0.74 -1.41
N ALA A 44 -5.71 0.58 -1.26
CA ALA A 44 -6.90 1.28 -0.79
C ALA A 44 -8.09 1.13 -1.74
N PHE A 45 -7.86 1.27 -3.06
CA PHE A 45 -8.90 1.03 -4.07
C PHE A 45 -9.45 -0.40 -4.02
N VAL A 46 -8.59 -1.41 -3.97
CA VAL A 46 -9.00 -2.83 -3.90
C VAL A 46 -9.77 -3.11 -2.61
N ARG A 47 -9.30 -2.61 -1.46
CA ARG A 47 -10.01 -2.75 -0.18
C ARG A 47 -11.40 -2.13 -0.25
N ARG A 48 -11.55 -0.99 -0.91
CA ARG A 48 -12.86 -0.36 -1.14
C ARG A 48 -13.79 -1.23 -1.97
N GLN A 49 -13.28 -1.84 -3.05
CA GLN A 49 -14.06 -2.78 -3.85
C GLN A 49 -14.51 -4.00 -3.04
N HIS A 50 -13.62 -4.54 -2.20
CA HIS A 50 -13.97 -5.63 -1.29
C HIS A 50 -14.99 -5.20 -0.23
N ALA A 51 -14.87 -4.01 0.35
CA ALA A 51 -15.83 -3.48 1.32
C ALA A 51 -17.24 -3.42 0.75
N GLN A 52 -17.37 -2.87 -0.46
CA GLN A 52 -18.63 -2.80 -1.20
C GLN A 52 -19.20 -4.20 -1.46
N PHE A 53 -18.38 -5.11 -1.96
CA PHE A 53 -18.78 -6.48 -2.20
C PHE A 53 -19.28 -7.17 -0.92
N LEU A 54 -18.50 -7.13 0.16
CA LEU A 54 -18.83 -7.80 1.43
C LEU A 54 -20.15 -7.30 2.02
N LEU A 55 -20.43 -5.99 1.95
CA LEU A 55 -21.69 -5.42 2.41
C LEU A 55 -22.90 -5.95 1.62
N THR A 56 -22.73 -6.28 0.33
CA THR A 56 -23.82 -6.88 -0.47
C THR A 56 -24.00 -8.36 -0.22
N GLN A 57 -22.95 -9.07 0.19
CA GLN A 57 -22.96 -10.53 0.29
C GLN A 57 -23.20 -11.08 1.70
N LEU A 58 -22.91 -10.29 2.74
CA LEU A 58 -22.96 -10.75 4.12
C LEU A 58 -24.17 -10.15 4.87
N PRO A 59 -25.20 -10.96 5.18
CA PRO A 59 -26.36 -10.49 5.94
C PRO A 59 -26.01 -9.94 7.32
N SER A 60 -24.90 -10.41 7.93
CA SER A 60 -24.42 -9.91 9.23
C SER A 60 -23.93 -8.46 9.20
N LEU A 61 -23.70 -7.90 8.01
CA LEU A 61 -23.32 -6.50 7.82
C LEU A 61 -24.50 -5.61 7.40
N ALA A 62 -25.74 -6.14 7.41
CA ALA A 62 -26.92 -5.37 7.06
C ALA A 62 -27.07 -4.12 7.94
N GLY A 63 -27.27 -2.96 7.31
CA GLY A 63 -27.42 -1.67 8.00
C GLY A 63 -26.11 -1.01 8.43
N VAL A 64 -24.94 -1.62 8.19
CA VAL A 64 -23.65 -0.96 8.41
C VAL A 64 -23.42 0.07 7.29
N PRO A 65 -23.15 1.35 7.61
CA PRO A 65 -22.80 2.36 6.61
C PRO A 65 -21.48 2.04 5.90
N LEU A 66 -21.46 2.17 4.56
CA LEU A 66 -20.29 1.85 3.74
C LEU A 66 -19.05 2.66 4.13
N ASP A 67 -19.21 3.96 4.35
CA ASP A 67 -18.14 4.88 4.77
C ASP A 67 -17.51 4.46 6.11
N ARG A 68 -18.34 4.06 7.08
CA ARG A 68 -17.86 3.56 8.37
C ARG A 68 -17.10 2.24 8.21
N PHE A 69 -17.57 1.35 7.35
CA PHE A 69 -16.91 0.07 7.11
C PHE A 69 -15.60 0.24 6.35
N GLU A 70 -15.57 1.10 5.32
CA GLU A 70 -14.36 1.48 4.58
C GLU A 70 -13.31 2.09 5.54
N ALA A 71 -13.72 2.97 6.45
CA ALA A 71 -12.83 3.59 7.43
C ALA A 71 -12.21 2.57 8.40
N GLU A 72 -13.00 1.61 8.89
CA GLU A 72 -12.49 0.59 9.81
C GLU A 72 -11.55 -0.40 9.10
N ILE A 73 -11.86 -0.79 7.86
CA ILE A 73 -10.96 -1.60 7.02
C ILE A 73 -9.64 -0.85 6.80
N ALA A 74 -9.68 0.45 6.50
CA ALA A 74 -8.48 1.25 6.32
C ALA A 74 -7.64 1.31 7.61
N ARG A 75 -8.28 1.56 8.77
CA ARG A 75 -7.61 1.57 10.08
C ARG A 75 -6.91 0.25 10.39
N LEU A 76 -7.58 -0.88 10.15
CA LEU A 76 -7.00 -2.20 10.36
C LEU A 76 -5.85 -2.49 9.39
N ALA A 77 -5.97 -2.07 8.14
CA ALA A 77 -4.92 -2.22 7.14
C ALA A 77 -3.65 -1.43 7.52
N ASP A 78 -3.81 -0.20 8.01
CA ASP A 78 -2.69 0.63 8.47
C ASP A 78 -1.99 -0.01 9.67
N GLN A 79 -2.76 -0.54 10.62
CA GLN A 79 -2.23 -1.26 11.78
C GLN A 79 -1.45 -2.51 11.35
N GLN A 80 -2.00 -3.31 10.45
CA GLN A 80 -1.32 -4.50 9.92
C GLN A 80 -0.04 -4.13 9.16
N LEU A 81 -0.09 -3.09 8.33
CA LEU A 81 1.08 -2.63 7.57
C LEU A 81 2.20 -2.17 8.50
N ALA A 82 1.87 -1.38 9.52
CA ALA A 82 2.84 -0.94 10.53
C ALA A 82 3.49 -2.12 11.26
N GLN A 83 2.71 -3.13 11.65
CA GLN A 83 3.25 -4.36 12.26
C GLN A 83 4.14 -5.15 11.29
N THR A 84 3.75 -5.24 10.02
CA THR A 84 4.51 -5.95 8.99
C THR A 84 5.86 -5.27 8.75
N LEU A 85 5.87 -3.95 8.58
CA LEU A 85 7.09 -3.17 8.39
C LEU A 85 7.96 -3.18 9.65
N GLY A 86 7.36 -3.10 10.84
CA GLY A 86 8.09 -3.23 12.11
C GLY A 86 8.73 -4.60 12.30
N HIS A 87 8.19 -5.66 11.71
CA HIS A 87 8.77 -7.00 11.78
C HIS A 87 9.83 -7.25 10.68
N LEU A 88 9.55 -6.82 9.45
CA LEU A 88 10.35 -7.18 8.27
C LEU A 88 11.35 -6.10 7.84
N ALA A 89 11.11 -4.84 8.21
CA ALA A 89 11.77 -3.69 7.61
C ALA A 89 12.07 -2.55 8.62
N ALA A 90 12.14 -2.84 9.92
CA ALA A 90 12.22 -1.82 10.98
C ALA A 90 13.40 -0.84 10.83
N HIS A 91 14.50 -1.30 10.24
CA HIS A 91 15.73 -0.52 10.05
C HIS A 91 15.96 -0.12 8.59
N LEU A 92 15.05 -0.48 7.69
CA LEU A 92 15.22 -0.21 6.28
C LEU A 92 14.78 1.23 5.96
N PRO A 93 15.51 1.95 5.10
CA PRO A 93 15.06 3.23 4.59
C PRO A 93 13.75 3.06 3.82
N VAL A 94 12.88 4.07 3.97
CA VAL A 94 11.62 4.14 3.23
C VAL A 94 11.74 5.23 2.18
N TYR A 95 11.39 4.92 0.95
CA TYR A 95 11.37 5.86 -0.16
C TYR A 95 9.95 6.03 -0.70
N GLU A 96 9.64 7.23 -1.15
CA GLU A 96 8.50 7.48 -2.02
C GLU A 96 8.96 7.63 -3.45
N LEU A 97 8.32 6.88 -4.35
CA LEU A 97 8.52 6.95 -5.79
C LEU A 97 7.27 7.54 -6.43
N ARG A 98 7.45 8.62 -7.17
CA ARG A 98 6.44 9.25 -8.03
C ARG A 98 6.86 9.16 -9.49
N PHE A 99 5.89 9.22 -10.38
CA PHE A 99 6.14 9.36 -11.81
C PHE A 99 5.52 10.67 -12.29
N GLU A 100 6.34 11.55 -12.85
CA GLU A 100 5.92 12.80 -13.49
C GLU A 100 6.32 12.70 -14.97
N ASP A 101 5.35 12.72 -15.87
CA ASP A 101 5.57 12.55 -17.32
C ASP A 101 6.41 11.30 -17.69
N GLY A 102 6.24 10.21 -16.93
CA GLY A 102 7.00 8.96 -17.10
C GLY A 102 8.41 8.98 -16.50
N VAL A 103 8.84 10.10 -15.93
CA VAL A 103 10.12 10.24 -15.24
C VAL A 103 9.96 9.87 -13.76
N PRO A 104 10.79 8.97 -13.22
CA PRO A 104 10.73 8.61 -11.80
C PRO A 104 11.37 9.69 -10.93
N HIS A 105 10.63 10.13 -9.91
CA HIS A 105 11.10 11.04 -8.86
C HIS A 105 11.09 10.29 -7.52
N VAL A 106 12.25 10.20 -6.88
CA VAL A 106 12.42 9.49 -5.61
C VAL A 106 12.76 10.48 -4.51
N ARG A 107 12.09 10.36 -3.37
CA ARG A 107 12.45 11.06 -2.14
C ARG A 107 12.50 10.08 -0.98
N GLU A 108 13.41 10.30 -0.05
CA GLU A 108 13.39 9.59 1.22
C GLU A 108 12.17 10.05 2.04
N ALA A 109 11.47 9.10 2.63
CA ALA A 109 10.34 9.33 3.50
C ALA A 109 10.76 9.06 4.94
N SER A 110 10.29 9.88 5.87
CA SER A 110 10.47 9.59 7.29
C SER A 110 9.86 8.22 7.61
N PRO A 111 10.54 7.37 8.40
CA PRO A 111 10.00 6.07 8.75
C PRO A 111 8.65 6.24 9.44
N VAL A 112 7.71 5.34 9.12
CA VAL A 112 6.40 5.27 9.79
C VAL A 112 6.68 5.03 11.26
N THR A 113 6.55 6.07 12.09
CA THR A 113 6.84 5.99 13.52
C THR A 113 5.65 5.30 14.17
N THR A 114 5.80 4.01 14.48
CA THR A 114 4.88 3.27 15.35
C THR A 114 4.92 3.90 16.73
N ARG A 115 3.82 4.53 17.15
CA ARG A 115 3.55 4.85 18.56
C ARG A 115 2.81 3.70 19.21
#